data_AF-A0A3P6CMW4-F1
#
_entry.id   AF-A0A3P6CMW4-F1
#
_cell.length_a   1.000
_cell.length_b   1.000
_cell.length_c   1.000
_cell.angle_alpha   90.00
_cell.angle_beta   90.00
_cell.angle_gamma   90.00
#
_symmetry.space_group_name_H-M   'P 1'
#
loop_
_entity.id
_entity.type
_entity.pdbx_description
1 polymer ?
#
loop_
_entity_poly.entity_id
_entity_poly.type
_entity_poly.pdbx_seq_one_letter_code
_entity_poly.pdbx_strand_id
1 'polypeptide(L)'
;MLGLIIIGIYLSCYPKRLDDVLDSFADRISRPRLFLTDKLQIALGTLFLHGVAHAVFFCLSLLTPAFGPATFYVDICSKVPFFLVSATIALAFVTIHTFSMVIAFEGYAKGNKVDQVIVPVIHLSAGMLTLVNFASEGCVIGVPLLYLVASLTLLHCGKMVWKRLIESRNQSGPTLR
;
A
#
# COMPACT_ATOMS: atom_id res chain seq x y z
N MET A 1 -1.73 14.04 2.94
CA MET A 1 -0.40 14.02 3.58
C MET A 1 -0.45 13.82 5.09
N LEU A 2 -1.11 14.68 5.89
CA LEU A 2 -1.20 14.46 7.36
C LEU A 2 -2.02 13.21 7.75
N GLY A 3 -3.13 12.95 7.07
CA GLY A 3 -4.02 11.82 7.40
C GLY A 3 -3.35 10.45 7.30
N LEU A 4 -2.52 10.20 6.28
CA LEU A 4 -1.82 8.92 6.08
C LEU A 4 -0.69 8.68 7.08
N ILE A 5 0.00 9.74 7.52
CA ILE A 5 1.06 9.66 8.53
C ILE A 5 0.43 9.47 9.92
N ILE A 6 -0.65 10.21 10.22
CA ILE A 6 -1.39 10.08 11.48
C ILE A 6 -2.08 8.71 11.54
N ILE A 7 -2.74 8.25 10.47
CA ILE A 7 -3.29 6.89 10.37
C ILE A 7 -2.16 5.88 10.46
N GLY A 8 -1.03 6.02 9.76
CA GLY A 8 0.10 5.10 9.89
C GLY A 8 0.66 4.99 11.31
N ILE A 9 0.74 6.11 12.05
CA ILE A 9 1.16 6.13 13.46
C ILE A 9 0.08 5.53 14.36
N TYR A 10 -1.20 5.90 14.18
CA TYR A 10 -2.32 5.35 14.95
C TYR A 10 -2.45 3.84 14.71
N LEU A 11 -2.40 3.42 13.45
CA LEU A 11 -2.53 2.07 12.96
C LEU A 11 -1.27 1.24 13.20
N SER A 12 -0.09 1.83 13.44
CA SER A 12 1.08 1.09 13.95
C SER A 12 1.06 0.95 15.47
N CYS A 13 0.43 1.88 16.19
CA CYS A 13 0.24 1.80 17.64
C CYS A 13 -0.90 0.84 18.02
N TYR A 14 -1.97 0.80 17.22
CA TYR A 14 -3.15 -0.02 17.47
C TYR A 14 -2.89 -1.53 17.52
N PRO A 15 -2.16 -2.16 16.58
CA PRO A 15 -1.91 -3.59 16.60
C PRO A 15 -0.87 -4.00 17.61
N LYS A 16 0.06 -3.13 18.02
CA LYS A 16 0.93 -3.43 19.18
C LYS A 16 0.08 -3.55 20.44
N ARG A 17 -0.82 -2.61 20.65
CA ARG A 17 -1.76 -2.65 21.78
C ARG A 17 -2.76 -3.80 21.68
N LEU A 18 -3.20 -4.15 20.47
CA LEU A 18 -4.09 -5.28 20.21
C LEU A 18 -3.38 -6.62 20.42
N ASP A 19 -2.15 -6.76 19.92
CA ASP A 19 -1.28 -7.92 20.15
C ASP A 19 -1.04 -8.13 21.64
N ASP A 20 -0.72 -7.08 22.39
CA ASP A 20 -0.50 -7.16 23.84
C ASP A 20 -1.76 -7.64 24.57
N VAL A 21 -2.95 -7.17 24.14
CA VAL A 21 -4.24 -7.60 24.69
C VAL A 21 -4.55 -9.04 24.30
N LEU A 22 -4.36 -9.43 23.03
CA LEU A 22 -4.60 -10.79 22.56
C LEU A 22 -3.64 -11.80 23.17
N ASP A 23 -2.36 -11.48 23.31
CA ASP A 23 -1.38 -12.34 23.99
C ASP A 23 -1.71 -12.45 25.49
N SER A 24 -2.17 -11.37 26.13
CA SER A 24 -2.65 -11.42 27.52
C SER A 24 -3.89 -12.32 27.68
N PHE A 25 -4.82 -12.30 26.72
CA PHE A 25 -5.96 -13.22 26.70
C PHE A 25 -5.55 -14.66 26.40
N ALA A 26 -4.60 -14.88 25.47
CA ALA A 26 -4.09 -16.19 25.14
C ALA A 26 -3.37 -16.85 26.33
N ASP A 27 -2.57 -16.07 27.07
CA ASP A 27 -1.93 -16.50 28.32
C ASP A 27 -2.98 -16.84 29.39
N ARG A 28 -4.12 -16.13 29.42
CA ARG A 28 -5.24 -16.41 30.35
C ARG A 28 -6.06 -17.65 29.99
N ILE A 29 -6.11 -18.03 28.72
CA ILE A 29 -6.90 -19.16 28.19
C ILE A 29 -5.99 -20.37 27.84
N SER A 30 -4.69 -20.29 28.15
CA SER A 30 -3.70 -21.34 27.88
C SER A 30 -3.59 -21.73 26.40
N ARG A 31 -3.83 -20.77 25.49
CA ARG A 31 -3.71 -20.97 24.03
C ARG A 31 -2.35 -20.48 23.52
N PRO A 32 -1.82 -21.06 22.44
CA PRO A 32 -0.58 -20.57 21.84
C PRO A 32 -0.74 -19.12 21.37
N ARG A 33 0.31 -18.32 21.53
CA ARG A 33 0.37 -16.91 21.08
C ARG A 33 0.22 -16.80 19.57
N LEU A 34 -0.22 -15.63 19.11
CA LEU A 34 -0.52 -15.39 17.70
C LEU A 34 0.68 -15.69 16.80
N PHE A 35 0.47 -16.49 15.74
CA PHE A 35 1.52 -16.82 14.79
C PHE A 35 1.86 -15.60 13.92
N LEU A 36 3.09 -15.53 13.41
CA LEU A 36 3.56 -14.37 12.62
C LEU A 36 2.70 -14.12 11.37
N THR A 37 2.13 -15.18 10.80
CA THR A 37 1.19 -15.12 9.67
C THR A 37 -0.12 -14.44 10.04
N ASP A 38 -0.65 -14.66 11.25
CA ASP A 38 -1.89 -14.02 11.72
C ASP A 38 -1.67 -12.52 11.91
N LYS A 39 -0.53 -12.13 12.50
CA LYS A 39 -0.14 -10.72 12.66
C LYS A 39 0.04 -10.03 11.31
N LEU A 40 0.67 -10.72 10.35
CA LEU A 40 0.83 -10.23 8.99
C LEU A 40 -0.53 -10.11 8.28
N GLN A 41 -1.46 -11.06 8.45
CA GLN A 41 -2.80 -11.01 7.86
C GLN A 41 -3.68 -9.91 8.46
N ILE A 42 -3.60 -9.67 9.77
CA ILE A 42 -4.31 -8.56 10.43
C ILE A 42 -3.77 -7.22 9.92
N ALA A 43 -2.45 -7.10 9.80
CA ALA A 43 -1.84 -5.92 9.19
C ALA A 43 -2.34 -5.77 7.76
N LEU A 44 -2.20 -6.81 6.92
CA LEU A 44 -2.58 -6.81 5.51
C LEU A 44 -4.07 -6.47 5.31
N GLY A 45 -4.97 -7.02 6.12
CA GLY A 45 -6.41 -6.78 6.03
C GLY A 45 -6.79 -5.35 6.39
N THR A 46 -6.23 -4.82 7.49
CA THR A 46 -6.46 -3.43 7.90
C THR A 46 -5.91 -2.44 6.85
N LEU A 47 -4.78 -2.79 6.24
CA LEU A 47 -4.07 -2.01 5.23
C LEU A 47 -4.75 -2.03 3.86
N PHE A 48 -5.26 -3.19 3.45
CA PHE A 48 -6.03 -3.38 2.23
C PHE A 48 -7.32 -2.56 2.25
N LEU A 49 -8.04 -2.55 3.39
CA LEU A 49 -9.28 -1.78 3.52
C LEU A 49 -9.06 -0.27 3.33
N HIS A 50 -7.93 0.25 3.82
CA HIS A 50 -7.55 1.64 3.61
C HIS A 50 -7.22 1.96 2.14
N GLY A 51 -6.46 1.08 1.47
CA GLY A 51 -6.19 1.19 0.03
C GLY A 51 -7.46 1.13 -0.82
N VAL A 52 -8.40 0.24 -0.47
CA VAL A 52 -9.71 0.12 -1.12
C VAL A 52 -10.58 1.36 -0.87
N ALA A 53 -10.60 1.92 0.34
CA ALA A 53 -11.33 3.16 0.61
C ALA A 53 -10.85 4.33 -0.27
N HIS A 54 -9.53 4.43 -0.48
CA HIS A 54 -8.95 5.40 -1.42
C HIS A 54 -9.34 5.12 -2.88
N ALA A 55 -9.35 3.84 -3.28
CA ALA A 55 -9.80 3.42 -4.61
C ALA A 55 -11.26 3.81 -4.86
N VAL A 56 -12.13 3.53 -3.89
CA VAL A 56 -13.57 3.81 -3.93
C VAL A 56 -13.83 5.30 -3.97
N PHE A 57 -13.15 6.10 -3.14
CA PHE A 57 -13.29 7.56 -3.15
C PHE A 57 -12.92 8.15 -4.53
N PHE A 58 -11.85 7.66 -5.15
CA PHE A 58 -11.40 8.11 -6.46
C PHE A 58 -12.32 7.64 -7.60
N CYS A 59 -12.72 6.36 -7.60
CA CYS A 59 -13.65 5.81 -8.58
C CYS A 59 -15.02 6.46 -8.52
N LEU A 60 -15.62 6.62 -7.33
CA LEU A 60 -16.94 7.24 -7.18
C LEU A 60 -16.96 8.69 -7.67
N SER A 61 -15.87 9.43 -7.46
CA SER A 61 -15.73 10.81 -7.96
C SER A 61 -15.71 10.91 -9.49
N LEU A 62 -15.37 9.82 -10.19
CA LEU A 62 -15.24 9.78 -11.66
C LEU A 62 -16.30 8.90 -12.35
N LEU A 63 -17.13 8.20 -11.58
CA LEU A 63 -18.11 7.25 -12.11
C LEU A 63 -19.31 7.96 -12.72
N THR A 64 -19.80 9.03 -12.09
CA THR A 64 -21.00 9.77 -12.55
C THR A 64 -20.84 10.36 -13.96
N PRO A 65 -19.69 10.96 -14.34
CA PRO A 65 -19.45 11.42 -15.71
C PRO A 65 -19.17 10.29 -16.72
N ALA A 66 -18.78 9.10 -16.26
CA ALA A 66 -18.36 7.99 -17.13
C ALA A 66 -19.52 7.16 -17.70
N PHE A 67 -20.75 7.30 -17.20
CA PHE A 67 -21.94 6.59 -17.72
C PHE A 67 -22.48 7.16 -19.04
N GLY A 68 -21.94 8.28 -19.52
CA GLY A 68 -22.30 8.82 -20.82
C GLY A 68 -21.79 7.94 -21.98
N PRO A 69 -22.47 7.87 -23.13
CA PRO A 69 -22.01 7.14 -24.31
C PRO A 69 -20.78 7.76 -24.99
N ALA A 70 -20.30 8.91 -24.50
CA ALA A 70 -19.21 9.68 -25.10
C ALA A 70 -17.88 9.40 -24.38
N THR A 71 -16.80 9.33 -25.17
CA THR A 71 -15.43 9.32 -24.65
C THR A 71 -14.89 10.74 -24.62
N PHE A 72 -14.31 11.13 -23.48
CA PHE A 72 -13.72 12.46 -23.31
C PHE A 72 -12.22 12.41 -23.59
N TYR A 73 -11.75 13.18 -24.57
CA TYR A 73 -10.35 13.38 -24.89
C TYR A 73 -9.95 14.81 -24.55
N VAL A 74 -8.75 14.97 -24.00
CA VAL A 74 -8.17 16.27 -23.67
C VAL A 74 -7.09 16.59 -24.69
N ASP A 75 -6.99 17.85 -25.12
CA ASP A 75 -6.01 18.28 -26.14
C ASP A 75 -4.56 17.98 -25.73
N ILE A 76 -4.28 18.01 -24.43
CA ILE A 76 -2.98 17.71 -23.82
C ILE A 76 -2.60 16.23 -24.01
N CYS A 77 -3.59 15.34 -24.18
CA CYS A 77 -3.44 13.88 -24.24
C CYS A 77 -4.49 13.26 -25.18
N SER A 78 -4.39 13.58 -26.48
CA SER A 78 -5.39 13.20 -27.48
C SER A 78 -5.36 11.70 -27.85
N LYS A 79 -4.28 10.98 -27.52
CA LYS A 79 -4.09 9.56 -27.88
C LYS A 79 -4.84 8.57 -26.98
N VAL A 80 -5.24 9.00 -25.78
CA VAL A 80 -5.85 8.13 -24.77
C VAL A 80 -7.04 8.85 -24.10
N PRO A 81 -8.17 8.16 -23.86
CA PRO A 81 -9.32 8.79 -23.24
C PRO A 81 -9.02 9.16 -21.78
N PHE A 82 -9.50 10.32 -21.34
CA PHE A 82 -9.29 10.86 -20.00
C PHE A 82 -9.69 9.87 -18.90
N PHE A 83 -10.83 9.19 -19.07
CA PHE A 83 -11.31 8.19 -18.10
C PHE A 83 -10.33 7.02 -17.94
N LEU A 84 -9.72 6.53 -19.02
CA LEU A 84 -8.74 5.45 -18.95
C LEU A 84 -7.45 5.90 -18.26
N VAL A 85 -6.96 7.10 -18.58
CA VAL A 85 -5.79 7.69 -17.91
C VAL A 85 -6.07 7.86 -16.41
N SER A 86 -7.24 8.39 -16.05
CA SER A 86 -7.60 8.58 -14.64
C SER A 86 -7.73 7.24 -13.90
N ALA A 87 -8.33 6.21 -14.50
CA ALA A 87 -8.47 4.88 -13.90
C ALA A 87 -7.12 4.18 -13.73
N THR A 88 -6.22 4.26 -14.71
CA THR A 88 -4.89 3.66 -14.63
C THR A 88 -4.01 4.34 -13.59
N ILE A 89 -4.06 5.67 -13.47
CA ILE A 89 -3.41 6.41 -12.40
C ILE A 89 -3.99 5.99 -11.04
N ALA A 90 -5.31 5.92 -10.91
CA ALA A 90 -5.97 5.47 -9.67
C ALA A 90 -5.45 4.10 -9.22
N LEU A 91 -5.42 3.14 -10.16
CA LEU A 91 -4.94 1.78 -9.91
C LEU A 91 -3.47 1.77 -9.47
N ALA A 92 -2.61 2.57 -10.10
CA ALA A 92 -1.22 2.71 -9.71
C ALA A 92 -1.08 3.26 -8.29
N PHE A 93 -1.85 4.30 -7.91
CA PHE A 93 -1.83 4.84 -6.56
C PHE A 93 -2.34 3.86 -5.52
N VAL A 94 -3.43 3.14 -5.79
CA VAL A 94 -3.97 2.11 -4.89
C VAL A 94 -2.93 1.03 -4.66
N THR A 95 -2.23 0.61 -5.71
CA THR A 95 -1.14 -0.37 -5.64
C THR A 95 0.00 0.16 -4.77
N ILE A 96 0.52 1.36 -5.06
CA ILE A 96 1.59 1.99 -4.28
C ILE A 96 1.18 2.15 -2.81
N HIS A 97 -0.03 2.64 -2.52
CA HIS A 97 -0.52 2.82 -1.16
C HIS A 97 -0.62 1.50 -0.39
N THR A 98 -1.21 0.48 -1.00
CA THR A 98 -1.42 -0.81 -0.35
C THR A 98 -0.07 -1.42 0.04
N PHE A 99 0.88 -1.50 -0.90
CA PHE A 99 2.18 -2.12 -0.64
C PHE A 99 3.12 -1.25 0.20
N SER A 100 3.13 0.07 -0.01
CA SER A 100 3.97 0.98 0.80
C SER A 100 3.55 0.99 2.26
N MET A 101 2.26 0.87 2.54
CA MET A 101 1.82 0.80 3.93
C MET A 101 2.22 -0.54 4.57
N VAL A 102 2.19 -1.68 3.86
CA VAL A 102 2.74 -2.95 4.38
C VAL A 102 4.22 -2.83 4.73
N ILE A 103 5.01 -2.17 3.87
CA ILE A 103 6.43 -1.87 4.13
C ILE A 103 6.59 -0.98 5.37
N ALA A 104 5.74 0.06 5.52
CA ALA A 104 5.79 0.95 6.67
C ALA A 104 5.53 0.19 7.97
N PHE A 105 4.51 -0.67 7.99
CA PHE A 105 4.15 -1.50 9.15
C PHE A 105 5.30 -2.38 9.60
N GLU A 106 5.91 -3.08 8.65
CA GLU A 106 7.06 -3.93 8.94
C GLU A 106 8.26 -3.11 9.43
N GLY A 107 8.49 -1.94 8.83
CA GLY A 107 9.48 -0.96 9.28
C GLY A 107 9.25 -0.47 10.71
N TYR A 108 8.00 -0.24 11.11
CA TYR A 108 7.64 0.15 12.48
C TYR A 108 7.68 -1.02 13.47
N ALA A 109 7.38 -2.25 13.02
CA ALA A 109 7.48 -3.46 13.84
C ALA A 109 8.94 -3.77 14.19
N LYS A 110 9.84 -3.70 13.20
CA LYS A 110 11.29 -3.92 13.40
C LYS A 110 12.07 -2.72 13.90
N GLY A 111 11.46 -1.54 13.95
CA GLY A 111 12.17 -0.29 14.24
C GLY A 111 13.16 0.12 13.14
N ASN A 112 13.03 -0.44 11.92
CA ASN A 112 13.87 -0.06 10.79
C ASN A 112 13.50 1.36 10.32
N LYS A 113 14.39 2.33 10.58
CA LYS A 113 14.21 3.73 10.22
C LYS A 113 14.21 3.95 8.71
N VAL A 114 14.90 3.10 7.95
CA VAL A 114 14.97 3.22 6.48
C VAL A 114 13.59 2.99 5.87
N ASP A 115 12.91 1.91 6.25
CA ASP A 115 11.59 1.57 5.73
C ASP A 115 10.50 2.58 6.18
N GLN A 116 10.68 3.21 7.34
CA GLN A 116 9.79 4.28 7.83
C GLN A 116 9.91 5.56 7.00
N VAL A 117 11.10 5.87 6.48
CA VAL A 117 11.37 7.09 5.69
C VAL A 117 11.15 6.87 4.19
N ILE A 118 11.42 5.67 3.67
CA ILE A 118 11.29 5.39 2.22
C ILE A 118 9.83 5.49 1.75
N VAL A 119 8.87 5.09 2.59
CA VAL A 119 7.45 5.08 2.28
C VAL A 119 6.87 6.48 2.01
N PRO A 120 7.05 7.48 2.89
CA PRO A 120 6.59 8.84 2.60
C PRO A 120 7.32 9.47 1.40
N VAL A 121 8.59 9.11 1.17
CA VAL A 121 9.33 9.56 -0.02
C VAL A 121 8.71 8.97 -1.30
N ILE A 122 8.42 7.67 -1.34
CA ILE A 122 7.75 7.02 -2.48
C ILE A 122 6.40 7.67 -2.75
N HIS A 123 5.58 7.89 -1.72
CA HIS A 123 4.27 8.52 -1.87
C HIS A 123 4.36 9.97 -2.38
N LEU A 124 5.30 10.77 -1.84
CA LEU A 124 5.54 12.14 -2.31
C LEU A 124 6.02 12.14 -3.77
N SER A 125 6.94 11.24 -4.13
CA SER A 125 7.46 11.13 -5.49
C SER A 125 6.37 10.74 -6.49
N ALA A 126 5.47 9.80 -6.12
CA ALA A 126 4.33 9.42 -6.94
C ALA A 126 3.36 10.61 -7.12
N GLY A 127 3.10 11.37 -6.05
CA GLY A 127 2.31 12.60 -6.12
C GLY A 127 2.93 13.65 -7.05
N MET A 128 4.24 13.86 -6.96
CA MET A 128 4.95 14.78 -7.86
C MET A 128 4.91 14.31 -9.33
N LEU A 129 4.99 13.00 -9.56
CA LEU A 129 4.86 12.42 -10.89
C LEU A 129 3.51 12.71 -11.54
N THR A 130 2.43 12.81 -10.76
CA THR A 130 1.13 13.18 -11.33
C THR A 130 1.06 14.61 -11.84
N LEU A 131 1.93 15.53 -11.38
CA LEU A 131 2.00 16.88 -11.92
C LEU A 131 2.53 16.89 -13.36
N VAL A 132 3.26 15.85 -13.78
CA VAL A 132 3.73 15.71 -15.17
C VAL A 132 2.55 15.61 -16.13
N ASN A 133 1.37 15.17 -15.68
CA ASN A 133 0.15 15.12 -16.50
C ASN A 133 -0.36 16.49 -16.95
N PHE A 134 0.11 17.60 -16.35
CA PHE A 134 -0.23 18.96 -16.80
C PHE A 134 0.61 19.43 -18.01
N ALA A 135 1.70 18.74 -18.34
CA ALA A 135 2.51 19.04 -19.51
C ALA A 135 1.91 18.42 -20.78
N SER A 136 2.19 19.01 -21.95
CA SER A 136 1.78 18.45 -23.26
C SER A 136 2.30 17.02 -23.42
N GLU A 137 1.43 16.08 -23.80
CA GLU A 137 1.73 14.65 -23.91
C GLU A 137 2.21 14.00 -22.59
N GLY A 138 2.00 14.67 -21.45
CA GLY A 138 2.49 14.25 -20.14
C GLY A 138 1.93 12.91 -19.67
N CYS A 139 0.71 12.53 -20.07
CA CYS A 139 0.11 11.23 -19.73
C CYS A 139 0.88 10.05 -20.33
N VAL A 140 1.52 10.21 -21.50
CA VAL A 140 2.27 9.14 -22.18
C VAL A 140 3.52 8.78 -21.40
N ILE A 141 4.10 9.74 -20.67
CA ILE A 141 5.31 9.58 -19.88
C ILE A 141 4.96 9.32 -18.40
N GLY A 142 4.00 10.06 -17.86
CA GLY A 142 3.60 10.02 -16.46
C GLY A 142 3.00 8.67 -16.06
N VAL A 143 2.13 8.09 -16.90
CA VAL A 143 1.48 6.80 -16.59
C VAL A 143 2.51 5.66 -16.49
N PRO A 144 3.39 5.43 -17.49
CA PRO A 144 4.44 4.41 -17.36
C PRO A 144 5.38 4.63 -16.18
N LEU A 145 5.74 5.89 -15.89
CA LEU A 145 6.65 6.20 -14.79
C LEU A 145 6.01 5.92 -13.43
N LEU A 146 4.70 6.19 -13.28
CA LEU A 146 3.94 5.81 -12.08
C LEU A 146 3.88 4.28 -11.92
N TYR A 147 3.66 3.55 -13.01
CA TYR A 147 3.68 2.09 -12.98
C TYR A 147 5.06 1.53 -12.63
N LEU A 148 6.14 2.16 -13.07
CA LEU A 148 7.50 1.79 -12.67
C LEU A 148 7.68 1.92 -11.15
N VAL A 149 7.23 3.03 -10.56
CA VAL A 149 7.25 3.22 -9.09
C VAL A 149 6.38 2.16 -8.39
N ALA A 150 5.20 1.86 -8.93
CA ALA A 150 4.31 0.82 -8.41
C ALA A 150 4.95 -0.56 -8.45
N SER A 151 5.57 -0.95 -9.57
CA SER A 151 6.28 -2.21 -9.74
C SER A 151 7.47 -2.32 -8.79
N LEU A 152 8.28 -1.26 -8.63
CA LEU A 152 9.39 -1.24 -7.68
C LEU A 152 8.90 -1.42 -6.23
N THR A 153 7.81 -0.75 -5.86
CA THR A 153 7.19 -0.87 -4.53
C THR A 153 6.70 -2.30 -4.29
N LEU A 154 6.02 -2.90 -5.28
CA LEU A 154 5.54 -4.28 -5.23
C LEU A 154 6.71 -5.26 -5.08
N LEU A 155 7.77 -5.12 -5.88
CA LEU A 155 8.95 -5.98 -5.83
C LEU A 155 9.66 -5.88 -4.48
N HIS A 156 9.78 -4.67 -3.94
CA HIS A 156 10.36 -4.45 -2.62
C HIS A 156 9.53 -5.12 -1.52
N CYS A 157 8.21 -4.92 -1.54
CA CYS A 157 7.29 -5.58 -0.61
C CYS A 157 7.37 -7.11 -0.73
N GLY A 158 7.36 -7.64 -1.95
CA GLY A 158 7.46 -9.08 -2.21
C GLY A 158 8.77 -9.67 -1.68
N LYS A 159 9.90 -9.02 -1.93
CA LYS A 159 11.21 -9.44 -1.39
C LYS A 159 11.25 -9.40 0.13
N MET A 160 10.66 -8.38 0.75
CA MET A 160 10.56 -8.25 2.20
C MET A 160 9.75 -9.39 2.82
N VAL A 161 8.55 -9.67 2.28
CA VAL A 161 7.68 -10.77 2.73
C VAL A 161 8.35 -12.13 2.50
N TRP A 162 8.96 -12.34 1.34
CA TRP A 162 9.67 -13.58 1.04
C TRP A 162 10.80 -13.86 2.04
N LYS A 163 11.60 -12.84 2.37
CA LYS A 163 12.65 -12.93 3.39
C LYS A 163 12.08 -13.31 4.75
N ARG A 164 10.93 -12.72 5.15
CA ARG A 164 10.24 -13.06 6.41
C ARG A 164 9.78 -14.51 6.44
N LEU A 165 9.17 -14.99 5.37
CA LEU A 165 8.68 -16.37 5.29
C LEU A 165 9.83 -17.38 5.41
N ILE A 166 10.99 -17.09 4.80
CA ILE A 166 12.18 -17.93 4.94
C ILE A 166 12.73 -17.91 6.38
N GLU A 167 12.84 -16.72 6.99
CA GLU A 167 13.29 -16.56 8.39
C GLU A 167 12.38 -17.36 9.35
N SER A 168 11.06 -17.26 9.19
CA SER A 168 10.09 -17.99 10.01
C SER A 168 10.12 -19.51 9.78
N ARG A 169 10.27 -19.96 8.53
CA ARG A 169 10.42 -21.39 8.22
C ARG A 169 11.67 -21.98 8.87
N ASN A 170 12.78 -21.24 8.86
CA ASN A 170 14.02 -21.71 9.46
C ASN A 170 13.94 -21.77 11.00
N GLN A 171 13.15 -20.89 11.63
CA GLN A 171 12.89 -20.94 13.08
C GLN A 171 11.90 -22.04 13.50
N SER A 172 11.15 -22.61 12.56
CA SER A 172 10.18 -23.70 12.78
C SER A 172 10.66 -25.06 12.26
N GLY A 173 11.90 -25.15 11.77
CA GLY A 173 12.57 -26.43 11.49
C GLY A 173 12.82 -27.21 12.79
N PRO A 174 12.78 -28.55 12.75
CA PRO A 174 12.72 -29.37 13.96
C PRO A 174 13.94 -29.13 14.83
N THR A 175 13.72 -28.57 16.01
CA THR A 175 14.62 -28.70 17.15
C THR A 175 14.66 -30.18 17.48
N LEU A 176 15.61 -30.91 16.88
CA LEU A 176 16.06 -32.21 17.36
C LEU A 176 16.62 -31.99 18.77
N ARG A 177 15.79 -32.26 19.78
CA ARG A 177 16.21 -32.46 21.16
C ARG A 177 15.50 -33.67 21.71
#